data_AF-A0A7S4LMK6-F1
#
_entry.id   AF-A0A7S4LMK6-F1
#
_cell.length_a   1.000
_cell.length_b   1.000
_cell.length_c   1.000
_cell.angle_alpha   90.00
_cell.angle_beta   90.00
_cell.angle_gamma   90.00
#
_symmetry.space_group_name_H-M   'P 1'
#
loop_
_entity.id
_entity.type
_entity.pdbx_description
1 polymer ?
#
loop_
_entity_poly.entity_id
_entity_poly.type
_entity_poly.pdbx_seq_one_letter_code
_entity_poly.pdbx_strand_id
1 'polypeptide(L)'
;AAPAPVILVPGTAGSQLQARLDKPSVTHFYCSRHSAWYTIWLDVSQLLPEAINCWCDNIRLLWHNKSQTYTNNVGVYTRTPGWGDTHSIEYLDPGLKAGAYFHDLVEALVTVGGVRNASIR
;
A
#
# COMPACT_ATOMS: atom_id res chain seq x y z
N ALA A 1 -34.87 2.48 5.71
CA ALA A 1 -34.01 3.66 5.96
C ALA A 1 -32.66 3.42 5.29
N ALA A 2 -32.03 4.44 4.71
CA ALA A 2 -30.68 4.27 4.16
C ALA A 2 -29.68 4.04 5.31
N PRO A 3 -28.71 3.11 5.16
CA PRO A 3 -27.71 2.87 6.19
C PRO A 3 -26.84 4.12 6.43
N ALA A 4 -26.41 4.29 7.68
CA ALA A 4 -25.51 5.39 8.04
C ALA A 4 -24.17 5.24 7.31
N PRO A 5 -23.53 6.34 6.86
CA PRO A 5 -22.21 6.28 6.26
C PRO A 5 -21.16 5.71 7.22
N VAL A 6 -20.30 4.83 6.70
CA VAL A 6 -19.20 4.18 7.42
C VAL A 6 -17.88 4.61 6.78
N ILE A 7 -16.92 5.02 7.62
CA ILE A 7 -15.53 5.26 7.23
C ILE A 7 -14.67 4.17 7.86
N LEU A 8 -13.89 3.49 7.03
CA LEU A 8 -13.01 2.40 7.37
C LEU A 8 -11.58 2.93 7.47
N VAL A 9 -10.98 2.75 8.65
CA VAL A 9 -9.59 3.12 8.89
C VAL A 9 -8.79 1.83 9.09
N PRO A 10 -7.93 1.43 8.13
CA PRO A 10 -7.15 0.22 8.25
C PRO A 10 -6.05 0.35 9.30
N GLY A 11 -5.60 -0.79 9.83
CA GLY A 11 -4.43 -0.85 10.70
C GLY A 11 -3.09 -0.75 9.95
N THR A 12 -2.00 -0.97 10.67
CA THR A 12 -0.65 -1.03 10.09
C THR A 12 -0.56 -2.08 8.99
N ALA A 13 -0.01 -1.70 7.84
CA ALA A 13 0.09 -2.54 6.64
C ALA A 13 -1.27 -3.01 6.08
N GLY A 14 -2.38 -2.41 6.53
CA GLY A 14 -3.74 -2.77 6.15
C GLY A 14 -4.30 -2.05 4.93
N SER A 15 -3.47 -1.34 4.18
CA SER A 15 -3.83 -0.73 2.89
C SER A 15 -2.70 -0.86 1.90
N GLN A 16 -3.03 -0.83 0.61
CA GLN A 16 -2.03 -0.78 -0.44
C GLN A 16 -1.16 0.47 -0.34
N LEU A 17 0.10 0.36 -0.76
CA LEU A 17 1.04 1.46 -0.94
C LEU A 17 1.66 1.37 -2.33
N GLN A 18 1.77 2.51 -3.00
CA GLN A 18 2.50 2.61 -4.26
C GLN A 18 3.81 3.34 -4.08
N ALA A 19 4.81 2.95 -4.87
CA ALA A 19 6.09 3.65 -4.98
C ALA A 19 6.45 4.01 -6.42
N ARG A 20 7.30 5.02 -6.58
CA ARG A 20 7.97 5.39 -7.83
C ARG A 20 9.46 5.60 -7.52
N LEU A 21 10.33 5.10 -8.38
CA LEU A 21 11.77 5.14 -8.17
C LEU A 21 12.46 6.12 -9.12
N ASP A 22 13.42 6.85 -8.57
CA ASP A 22 14.40 7.69 -9.23
C ASP A 22 15.70 7.70 -8.39
N LYS A 23 16.26 6.51 -8.19
CA LYS A 23 17.34 6.27 -7.23
C LYS A 23 18.71 6.55 -7.85
N PRO A 24 19.61 7.28 -7.16
CA PRO A 24 20.97 7.51 -7.64
C PRO A 24 21.83 6.23 -7.63
N SER A 25 21.52 5.29 -6.73
CA SER A 25 22.22 4.02 -6.58
C SER A 25 21.27 2.93 -6.06
N VAL A 26 21.71 1.68 -6.16
CA VAL A 26 20.98 0.49 -5.69
C VAL A 26 21.92 -0.39 -4.88
N THR A 27 21.36 -1.15 -3.93
CA THR A 27 22.13 -2.05 -3.05
C THR A 27 22.70 -3.25 -3.79
N HIS A 28 21.99 -3.74 -4.82
CA HIS A 28 22.38 -4.88 -5.64
C HIS A 28 22.13 -4.58 -7.12
N PHE A 29 22.89 -5.22 -8.01
CA PHE A 29 22.82 -4.97 -9.46
C PHE A 29 21.46 -5.32 -10.08
N TYR A 30 20.72 -6.24 -9.46
CA TYR A 30 19.41 -6.69 -9.92
C TYR A 30 18.25 -5.80 -9.44
N CYS A 31 18.51 -4.78 -8.62
CA CYS A 31 17.48 -3.83 -8.19
C CYS A 31 17.30 -2.70 -9.21
N SER A 32 16.05 -2.28 -9.40
CA SER A 32 15.70 -1.19 -10.32
C SER A 32 16.06 0.18 -9.74
N ARG A 33 16.63 1.06 -10.57
CA ARG A 33 16.88 2.47 -10.23
C ARG A 33 15.68 3.37 -10.51
N HIS A 34 14.97 3.10 -11.60
CA HIS A 34 13.84 3.90 -12.05
C HIS A 34 12.60 3.03 -12.23
N SER A 35 11.44 3.60 -11.95
CA SER A 35 10.16 2.94 -12.21
C SER A 35 9.05 3.96 -12.45
N ALA A 36 7.99 3.54 -13.12
CA ALA A 36 6.68 4.18 -12.99
C ALA A 36 6.08 3.86 -11.60
N TRP A 37 4.90 4.43 -11.30
CA TRP A 37 4.16 4.04 -10.09
C TRP A 37 3.81 2.55 -10.13
N TYR A 38 4.17 1.82 -9.08
CA TYR A 38 3.88 0.40 -8.90
C TYR A 38 3.46 0.13 -7.44
N THR A 39 2.76 -0.99 -7.21
CA THR A 39 2.40 -1.42 -5.85
C THR A 39 3.65 -1.92 -5.14
N ILE A 40 4.10 -1.20 -4.10
CA ILE A 40 5.21 -1.65 -3.23
C ILE A 40 4.70 -2.47 -2.04
N TRP A 41 3.41 -2.29 -1.69
CA TRP A 41 2.75 -3.08 -0.67
C TRP A 41 1.26 -3.28 -1.02
N LEU A 42 0.70 -4.48 -0.96
CA LEU A 42 1.41 -5.77 -0.99
C LEU A 42 1.64 -6.19 -2.45
N ASP A 43 2.84 -6.70 -2.73
CA ASP A 43 3.14 -7.46 -3.93
C ASP A 43 3.99 -8.64 -3.48
N VAL A 44 3.39 -9.83 -3.43
CA VAL A 44 4.06 -11.03 -2.89
C VAL A 44 5.34 -11.37 -3.67
N SER A 45 5.42 -11.03 -4.96
CA SER A 45 6.62 -11.29 -5.77
C SER A 45 7.84 -10.52 -5.28
N GLN A 46 7.63 -9.35 -4.69
CA GLN A 46 8.70 -8.52 -4.11
C GLN A 46 9.23 -9.06 -2.78
N LEU A 47 8.54 -10.05 -2.18
CA LEU A 47 8.95 -10.67 -0.91
C LEU A 47 9.70 -11.99 -1.10
N LEU A 48 9.88 -12.44 -2.35
CA LEU A 48 10.67 -13.63 -2.68
C LEU A 48 12.17 -13.40 -2.42
N PRO A 49 12.98 -14.48 -2.30
CA PRO A 49 14.43 -14.37 -2.20
C PRO A 49 15.02 -13.46 -3.27
N GLU A 50 16.09 -12.75 -2.93
CA GLU A 50 16.72 -11.68 -3.73
C GLU A 50 15.85 -10.41 -3.88
N ALA A 51 14.59 -10.54 -4.34
CA ALA A 51 13.68 -9.41 -4.54
C ALA A 51 13.40 -8.63 -3.25
N ILE A 52 13.32 -9.35 -2.12
CA ILE A 52 13.13 -8.76 -0.78
C ILE A 52 14.21 -7.73 -0.44
N ASN A 53 15.45 -7.88 -0.95
CA ASN A 53 16.52 -6.91 -0.71
C ASN A 53 16.21 -5.56 -1.38
N CYS A 54 15.64 -5.59 -2.58
CA CYS A 54 15.22 -4.37 -3.27
C CYS A 54 14.00 -3.75 -2.59
N TRP A 55 13.04 -4.57 -2.16
CA TRP A 55 11.87 -4.12 -1.42
C TRP A 55 12.25 -3.42 -0.10
N CYS A 56 13.10 -4.04 0.71
CA CYS A 56 13.62 -3.46 1.96
C CYS A 56 14.30 -2.11 1.73
N ASP A 57 15.14 -2.00 0.69
CA ASP A 57 15.80 -0.73 0.35
C ASP A 57 14.82 0.33 -0.16
N ASN A 58 13.72 -0.06 -0.81
CA ASN A 58 12.74 0.89 -1.32
C ASN A 58 11.76 1.37 -0.24
N ILE A 59 11.30 0.49 0.66
CA ILE A 59 10.28 0.85 1.65
C ILE A 59 10.86 1.47 2.94
N ARG A 60 12.17 1.33 3.19
CA ARG A 60 12.78 1.88 4.40
C ARG A 60 12.62 3.40 4.49
N LEU A 61 12.47 3.87 5.73
CA LEU A 61 12.46 5.28 6.07
C LEU A 61 13.82 5.72 6.59
N LEU A 62 14.20 6.96 6.29
CA LEU A 62 15.40 7.61 6.82
C LEU A 62 15.01 8.53 7.98
N TRP A 63 15.58 8.28 9.15
CA TRP A 63 15.39 9.11 10.34
C TRP A 63 16.37 10.30 10.34
N HIS A 64 15.85 11.49 10.61
CA HIS A 64 16.63 12.72 10.71
C HIS A 64 16.63 13.23 12.15
N ASN A 65 17.75 13.01 12.86
CA ASN A 65 17.83 13.31 14.30
C ASN A 65 17.61 14.80 14.63
N LYS A 66 18.06 15.72 13.76
CA LYS A 66 17.91 17.17 13.99
C LYS A 66 16.45 17.64 13.89
N SER A 67 15.69 17.15 12.91
CA SER A 67 14.29 17.51 12.71
C SER A 67 13.31 16.58 13.44
N GLN A 68 13.78 15.44 13.94
CA GLN A 68 12.96 14.37 14.52
C GLN A 68 11.86 13.88 13.57
N THR A 69 12.19 13.75 12.29
CA THR A 69 11.26 13.32 11.24
C THR A 69 11.81 12.17 10.42
N TYR A 70 10.90 11.50 9.72
CA TYR A 70 11.21 10.49 8.71
C TYR A 70 11.04 11.06 7.32
N THR A 71 11.88 10.61 6.39
CA THR A 71 11.66 10.75 4.95
C THR A 71 11.68 9.39 4.29
N ASN A 72 11.14 9.29 3.08
CA ASN A 72 11.41 8.14 2.22
C ASN A 72 12.92 7.98 1.99
N ASN A 73 13.33 6.79 1.54
CA ASN A 73 14.68 6.59 1.03
C ASN A 73 14.97 7.49 -0.19
N VAL A 74 16.24 7.79 -0.42
CA VAL A 74 16.69 8.69 -1.49
C VAL A 74 16.21 8.17 -2.85
N GLY A 75 15.50 9.03 -3.59
CA GLY A 75 14.94 8.69 -4.89
C GLY A 75 13.72 7.77 -4.83
N VAL A 76 13.09 7.60 -3.67
CA VAL A 76 11.83 6.85 -3.53
C VAL A 76 10.68 7.79 -3.20
N TYR A 77 9.64 7.73 -4.02
CA TYR A 77 8.40 8.47 -3.79
C TYR A 77 7.30 7.47 -3.47
N THR A 78 6.46 7.76 -2.49
CA THR A 78 5.36 6.90 -2.08
C THR A 78 4.03 7.64 -2.15
N ARG A 79 2.94 6.91 -2.39
CA ARG A 79 1.57 7.44 -2.30
C ARG A 79 0.60 6.34 -1.90
N THR A 80 -0.46 6.73 -1.20
CA THR A 80 -1.59 5.84 -0.88
C THR A 80 -2.58 5.89 -2.04
N PRO A 81 -2.81 4.77 -2.76
CA PRO A 81 -3.87 4.68 -3.75
C PRO A 81 -5.25 4.60 -3.06
N GLY A 82 -6.30 4.85 -3.83
CA GLY A 82 -7.67 4.51 -3.42
C GLY A 82 -8.26 5.31 -2.25
N TRP A 83 -7.85 6.56 -2.08
CA TRP A 83 -8.46 7.42 -1.06
C TRP A 83 -9.98 7.59 -1.29
N GLY A 84 -10.77 7.21 -0.29
CA GLY A 84 -12.25 7.28 -0.33
C GLY A 84 -12.90 6.10 -1.06
N ASP A 85 -12.12 5.09 -1.45
CA ASP A 85 -12.63 3.83 -1.95
C ASP A 85 -12.23 2.66 -1.03
N THR A 86 -12.81 1.51 -1.33
CA THR A 86 -12.62 0.28 -0.54
C THR A 86 -11.60 -0.69 -1.15
N HIS A 87 -11.23 -0.52 -2.43
CA HIS A 87 -10.43 -1.54 -3.13
C HIS A 87 -9.02 -1.68 -2.54
N SER A 88 -8.45 -0.58 -2.06
CA SER A 88 -7.08 -0.55 -1.53
C SER A 88 -6.93 -1.21 -0.16
N ILE A 89 -8.05 -1.50 0.53
CA ILE A 89 -8.07 -2.09 1.89
C ILE A 89 -8.76 -3.45 1.93
N GLU A 90 -9.59 -3.80 0.95
CA GLU A 90 -10.24 -5.11 0.89
C GLU A 90 -9.24 -6.23 0.63
N TYR A 91 -8.36 -6.04 -0.36
CA TYR A 91 -7.26 -6.97 -0.69
C TYR A 91 -5.96 -6.20 -0.81
N LEU A 92 -4.92 -6.68 -0.12
CA LEU A 92 -3.63 -5.99 -0.09
C LEU A 92 -2.77 -6.27 -1.32
N ASP A 93 -2.84 -7.49 -1.89
CA ASP A 93 -2.17 -7.81 -3.15
C ASP A 93 -3.17 -7.68 -4.32
N PRO A 94 -3.05 -6.67 -5.20
CA PRO A 94 -4.00 -6.49 -6.30
C PRO A 94 -3.83 -7.53 -7.42
N GLY A 95 -2.70 -8.25 -7.49
CA GLY A 95 -2.43 -9.25 -8.50
C GLY A 95 -2.93 -10.62 -8.07
N LEU A 96 -2.31 -11.22 -7.06
CA LEU A 96 -2.66 -12.54 -6.56
C LEU A 96 -3.93 -12.54 -5.70
N LYS A 97 -4.45 -11.36 -5.32
CA LYS A 97 -5.55 -11.21 -4.36
C LYS A 97 -5.28 -11.91 -3.03
N ALA A 98 -3.99 -12.02 -2.66
CA ALA A 98 -3.56 -12.44 -1.35
C ALA A 98 -3.79 -11.32 -0.32
N GLY A 99 -3.94 -11.71 0.95
CA GLY A 99 -4.16 -10.74 2.02
C GLY A 99 -5.54 -10.09 1.96
N ALA A 100 -6.60 -10.91 1.85
CA ALA A 100 -7.95 -10.46 2.15
C ALA A 100 -7.95 -9.86 3.57
N TYR A 101 -8.34 -8.59 3.69
CA TYR A 101 -8.26 -7.86 4.96
C TYR A 101 -9.62 -7.26 5.33
N PHE A 102 -10.06 -6.18 4.68
CA PHE A 102 -11.40 -5.63 4.93
C PHE A 102 -12.49 -6.26 4.05
N HIS A 103 -12.16 -7.18 3.15
CA HIS A 103 -13.12 -7.74 2.19
C HIS A 103 -14.41 -8.25 2.84
N ASP A 104 -14.29 -9.16 3.82
CA ASP A 104 -15.47 -9.77 4.46
C ASP A 104 -16.31 -8.75 5.24
N LEU A 105 -15.66 -7.75 5.84
CA LEU A 105 -16.35 -6.65 6.52
C LEU A 105 -17.13 -5.78 5.51
N VAL A 106 -16.49 -5.43 4.39
CA VAL A 106 -17.15 -4.64 3.35
C VAL A 106 -18.30 -5.43 2.73
N GLU A 107 -18.14 -6.73 2.47
CA GLU A 107 -19.22 -7.60 1.98
C GLU A 107 -20.39 -7.68 2.97
N ALA A 108 -20.12 -7.79 4.27
CA ALA A 108 -21.16 -7.76 5.29
C ALA A 108 -21.92 -6.43 5.29
N LEU A 109 -21.22 -5.29 5.15
CA LEU A 109 -21.82 -3.96 5.07
C LEU A 109 -22.65 -3.78 3.78
N VAL A 110 -22.18 -4.33 2.66
CA VAL A 110 -22.92 -4.34 1.40
C VAL A 110 -24.21 -5.18 1.52
N THR A 111 -24.13 -6.33 2.17
CA THR A 111 -25.29 -7.23 2.40
C THR A 111 -26.41 -6.54 3.18
N VAL A 112 -26.09 -5.61 4.08
CA VAL A 112 -27.08 -4.81 4.83
C VAL A 112 -27.47 -3.49 4.14
N GLY A 113 -27.13 -3.33 2.86
CA GLY A 113 -27.55 -2.20 2.01
C GLY A 113 -26.52 -1.08 1.86
N GLY A 114 -25.28 -1.27 2.33
CA GLY A 114 -24.19 -0.33 2.07
C GLY A 114 -23.73 -0.37 0.61
N VAL A 115 -23.17 0.74 0.15
CA VAL A 115 -22.65 0.89 -1.22
C VAL A 115 -21.19 1.29 -1.16
N ARG A 116 -20.31 0.43 -1.69
CA ARG A 116 -18.86 0.69 -1.83
C ARG A 116 -18.61 2.05 -2.48
N ASN A 117 -17.63 2.78 -1.95
CA ASN A 117 -17.17 4.07 -2.46
C ASN A 117 -18.23 5.19 -2.40
N ALA A 118 -19.35 4.95 -1.70
CA ALA A 118 -20.43 5.90 -1.51
C ALA A 118 -20.78 6.02 -0.03
N SER A 119 -21.40 4.98 0.55
CA SER A 119 -21.76 4.91 1.96
C SER A 119 -20.75 4.11 2.79
N ILE A 120 -19.87 3.34 2.16
CA ILE A 120 -18.73 2.65 2.78
C ILE A 120 -17.47 3.22 2.11
N ARG A 121 -16.60 3.86 2.88
CA ARG A 121 -15.41 4.56 2.39
C ARG A 121 -14.20 4.30 3.26
#